data_AF-A0A534XQR5-F1
#
_entry.id   AF-A0A534XQR5-F1
#
_cell.length_a   1.000
_cell.length_b   1.000
_cell.length_c   1.000
_cell.angle_alpha   90.00
_cell.angle_beta   90.00
_cell.angle_gamma   90.00
#
_symmetry.space_group_name_H-M   'P 1'
#
loop_
_entity.id
_entity.type
_entity.pdbx_description
1 polymer ?
#
loop_
_entity_poly.entity_id
_entity_poly.type
_entity_poly.pdbx_seq_one_letter_code
_entity_poly.pdbx_strand_id
1 'polypeptide(L)' 'MSRGQARKRFTVNDLREQTKGVECRKDGGVLDEIPAAYKDIGKVMEQQKDLVEVVAELRQVLCVKG' A
#
# COMPACT_ATOMS: atom_id res chain seq x y z
N MET A 1 -10.66 0.24 3.15
CA MET A 1 -10.83 0.78 4.53
C MET A 1 -11.04 2.29 4.42
N SER A 2 -11.73 2.97 5.35
CA SER A 2 -11.78 4.44 5.32
C SER A 2 -10.49 5.04 5.88
N ARG A 3 -10.15 6.28 5.49
CA ARG A 3 -8.95 6.99 5.99
C ARG A 3 -8.94 7.12 7.52
N GLY A 4 -10.09 7.51 8.10
CA GLY A 4 -10.24 7.63 9.55
C GLY A 4 -10.09 6.30 10.28
N GLN A 5 -10.56 5.19 9.68
CA GLN A 5 -10.40 3.86 10.25
C GLN A 5 -8.93 3.41 10.20
N ALA A 6 -8.20 3.70 9.11
CA ALA A 6 -6.78 3.38 8.99
C ALA A 6 -5.93 4.10 10.05
N ARG A 7 -6.15 5.41 10.23
CA ARG A 7 -5.46 6.22 11.26
C ARG A 7 -5.72 5.73 12.69
N LYS A 8 -6.88 5.13 12.96
CA LYS A 8 -7.22 4.57 14.28
C LYS A 8 -6.66 3.15 14.48
N ARG A 9 -6.52 2.38 13.40
CA ARG A 9 -6.17 0.95 13.45
C ARG A 9 -4.67 0.71 13.41
N PHE A 10 -3.92 1.56 12.72
CA PHE A 10 -2.51 1.34 12.45
C PHE A 10 -1.62 2.38 13.12
N THR A 11 -0.39 1.96 13.40
CA THR A 11 0.66 2.76 14.01
C THR A 11 1.77 3.06 13.01
N VAL A 12 2.63 4.02 13.37
CA VAL A 12 3.81 4.32 12.55
C VAL A 12 4.76 3.11 12.47
N ASN A 13 4.81 2.26 13.49
CA ASN A 13 5.62 1.04 13.44
C ASN A 13 5.06 0.03 12.44
N ASP A 14 3.73 -0.13 12.37
CA ASP A 14 3.10 -0.97 11.34
C ASP A 14 3.45 -0.46 9.93
N LEU A 15 3.46 0.87 9.75
CA LEU A 15 3.86 1.48 8.48
C LEU A 15 5.32 1.17 8.15
N ARG A 16 6.24 1.25 9.13
CA ARG A 16 7.66 0.93 8.92
C ARG A 16 7.85 -0.53 8.51
N GLU A 17 7.18 -1.46 9.21
CA GLU A 17 7.29 -2.89 8.90
C GLU A 17 6.70 -3.21 7.52
N GLN A 18 5.53 -2.68 7.19
CA GLN A 18 4.88 -2.94 5.90
C GLN A 18 5.59 -2.27 4.71
N THR A 19 6.39 -1.24 4.96
CA THR A 19 7.18 -0.55 3.92
C THR A 19 8.66 -0.92 3.97
N LYS A 20 9.02 -2.02 4.65
CA LYS A 20 10.40 -2.48 4.75
C LYS A 20 10.99 -2.76 3.36
N GLY A 21 12.18 -2.21 3.12
CA GLY A 21 12.84 -2.30 1.82
C GLY A 21 12.32 -1.32 0.77
N VAL A 22 11.50 -0.34 1.19
CA VAL A 22 11.09 0.82 0.38
C VAL A 22 11.48 2.10 1.11
N GLU A 23 12.16 2.99 0.41
CA GLU A 23 12.41 4.34 0.90
C GLU A 23 11.15 5.21 0.73
N CYS A 24 10.66 5.78 1.82
CA CYS A 24 9.41 6.54 1.81
C CYS A 24 9.24 7.30 3.12
N ARG A 25 8.32 8.28 3.10
CA ARG A 25 7.84 8.97 4.30
C ARG A 25 7.19 7.95 5.26
N LYS A 26 7.61 7.96 6.53
CA LYS A 26 7.19 7.00 7.58
C LYS A 26 6.72 7.72 8.86
N ASP A 27 5.84 8.72 8.71
CA ASP A 27 5.24 9.46 9.82
C ASP A 27 3.71 9.29 9.88
N GLY A 28 3.08 9.84 10.92
CA GLY A 28 1.64 9.72 11.16
C GLY A 28 0.76 10.35 10.07
N GLY A 29 1.32 11.23 9.24
CA GLY A 29 0.61 11.92 8.17
C GLY A 29 0.10 10.97 7.09
N VAL A 30 0.77 9.83 6.89
CA VAL A 30 0.51 8.87 5.81
C VAL A 30 -0.07 7.53 6.29
N LEU A 31 -0.55 7.44 7.53
CA LEU A 31 -1.14 6.22 8.08
C LEU A 31 -2.41 5.75 7.38
N ASP A 32 -3.15 6.67 6.76
CA ASP A 32 -4.29 6.35 5.92
C ASP A 32 -3.93 5.76 4.55
N GLU A 33 -2.64 5.77 4.21
CA GLU A 33 -2.09 5.22 2.97
C GLU A 33 -1.12 4.04 3.23
N ILE A 34 -1.15 3.47 4.44
CA ILE A 34 -0.42 2.24 4.76
C ILE A 34 -0.90 1.09 3.84
N PRO A 35 -0.03 0.18 3.38
CA PRO A 35 -0.42 -0.91 2.47
C PRO A 35 -1.66 -1.69 2.93
N ALA A 36 -1.76 -2.02 4.23
CA ALA A 36 -2.91 -2.72 4.81
C ALA A 36 -4.25 -1.94 4.79
N ALA A 37 -4.27 -0.67 4.39
CA ALA A 37 -5.52 0.08 4.18
C ALA A 37 -6.22 -0.28 2.85
N TYR A 38 -5.47 -0.87 1.90
CA TYR A 38 -5.91 -1.22 0.56
C TYR A 38 -6.22 -2.72 0.42
N LYS A 39 -6.85 -3.08 -0.70
CA LYS A 39 -6.99 -4.49 -1.11
C LYS A 39 -5.66 -4.99 -1.63
N ASP A 40 -5.43 -6.30 -1.51
CA ASP A 40 -4.33 -6.96 -2.19
C ASP A 40 -4.48 -6.78 -3.72
N ILE A 41 -3.47 -6.17 -4.34
CA ILE A 41 -3.45 -5.92 -5.78
C ILE A 41 -3.46 -7.23 -6.58
N GLY A 42 -2.81 -8.29 -6.09
CA GLY A 42 -2.80 -9.59 -6.78
C GLY A 42 -4.21 -10.18 -6.89
N LYS A 43 -5.01 -10.06 -5.81
CA LYS A 43 -6.42 -10.48 -5.82
C LYS A 43 -7.26 -9.64 -6.78
N VAL A 44 -6.98 -8.34 -6.88
CA VAL A 44 -7.68 -7.45 -7.83
C VAL A 44 -7.34 -7.84 -9.26
N MET A 45 -6.07 -8.10 -9.57
CA MET A 45 -5.65 -8.51 -10.92
C MET A 45 -6.21 -9.88 -11.31
N GLU A 46 -6.23 -10.85 -10.40
CA GLU A 46 -6.83 -12.18 -10.63
C GLU A 46 -8.32 -12.08 -11.00
N GLN A 47 -9.06 -11.17 -10.37
CA GLN A 47 -10.48 -10.93 -10.69
C GLN A 47 -10.70 -10.30 -12.06
N GLN A 48 -9.65 -9.79 -12.71
CA GLN A 48 -9.72 -9.11 -14.00
C GLN A 48 -9.04 -9.87 -15.14
N LYS A 49 -8.54 -11.09 -14.88
CA LYS A 49 -7.73 -11.88 -15.83
C LYS A 49 -8.39 -12.15 -17.19
N ASP A 50 -9.72 -12.13 -17.25
CA ASP A 50 -10.46 -12.35 -18.50
C ASP A 50 -10.55 -11.08 -19.38
N LEU A 51 -10.17 -9.92 -18.83
CA LEU A 51 -10.29 -8.60 -19.47
C LEU A 51 -8.94 -7.93 -19.72
N VAL A 52 -7.88 -8.34 -19.02
CA VAL A 52 -6.56 -7.70 -19.09
C VAL A 52 -5.45 -8.73 -19.10
N GLU A 53 -4.32 -8.35 -19.70
CA GLU A 53 -3.07 -9.12 -19.69
C GLU A 53 -2.03 -8.42 -18.81
N VAL A 54 -1.33 -9.19 -17.97
CA VAL A 54 -0.22 -8.67 -17.16
C VAL A 54 1.06 -8.68 -18.00
N VAL A 55 1.48 -7.50 -18.45
CA VAL A 55 2.71 -7.35 -19.26
C VAL A 55 3.97 -7.31 -18.39
N ALA A 56 3.88 -6.74 -17.18
CA ALA A 56 4.99 -6.65 -16.25
C ALA A 56 4.49 -6.45 -14.81
N GLU A 57 5.29 -6.90 -13.83
CA GLU A 57 5.12 -6.59 -12.42
C GLU A 57 6.26 -5.66 -11.97
N LEU A 58 5.92 -4.57 -11.27
CA LEU A 58 6.88 -3.58 -10.80
C LEU A 58 6.97 -3.58 -9.28
N ARG A 59 8.18 -3.72 -8.76
CA ARG A 59 8.46 -3.56 -7.33
C ARG A 59 8.93 -2.14 -7.03
N GLN A 60 8.23 -1.47 -6.12
CA GLN A 60 8.59 -0.14 -5.66
C GLN A 60 9.89 -0.16 -4.82
N VAL A 61 10.71 0.88 -4.99
CA VAL A 61 11.93 1.11 -4.18
C VAL A 61 11.94 2.47 -3.49
N LEU A 62 11.26 3.47 -4.08
CA LEU A 62 11.11 4.82 -3.54
C LEU A 62 9.67 5.27 -3.73
N CYS A 63 9.10 5.90 -2.70
CA CYS A 63 7.78 6.53 -2.75
C CYS A 63 7.84 7.95 -2.16
N VAL A 64 7.64 8.94 -3.03
CA VAL A 64 7.55 10.36 -2.66
C VAL A 64 6.09 10.80 -2.74
N LYS A 65 5.58 11.42 -1.68
CA LYS A 65 4.21 11.93 -1.57
C LYS A 65 4.25 13.44 -1.36
N GLY A 66 3.36 14.17 -2.04
CA GLY A 66 3.15 15.61 -1.88
C GLY A 66 2.27 15.96 -0.69
#